data_AF-A0A8B8IAA7-F1
#
_entry.id   AF-A0A8B8IAA7-F1
#
_cell.length_a   1.000
_cell.length_b   1.000
_cell.length_c   1.000
_cell.angle_alpha   90.00
_cell.angle_beta   90.00
_cell.angle_gamma   90.00
#
_symmetry.space_group_name_H-M   'P 1'
#
loop_
_entity.id
_entity.type
_entity.pdbx_description
1 polymer ?
#
loop_
_entity_poly.entity_id
_entity_poly.type
_entity_poly.pdbx_seq_one_letter_code
_entity_poly.pdbx_strand_id
1 'polypeptide(L)'
;MGEKNDNQMDDANISSAEVTFDNLTILKEFSNIANLVRNEDFLDTVPKAKLKRVKWVPMFNCLKQGIFDEMVQELSSMWEFENMPEKLEVLEKQKEKFAEINPERTVWRPKYNDVKSQLRASDVANLRKQKILLESLAKEYEARAGRLKKTVTAKRGYLKALQMDIQKYQKKNEEIITNINEKMKNHGKLAELLIPNMVDVHDISWSQKELEDE
;
A
#
# COMPACT_ATOMS: atom_id res chain seq x y z
N MET A 1 -57.75 -53.47 17.84
CA MET A 1 -57.71 -52.53 18.96
C MET A 1 -56.25 -52.39 19.41
N GLY A 2 -55.76 -51.15 19.56
CA GLY A 2 -54.44 -50.77 20.09
C GLY A 2 -53.29 -50.88 19.09
N GLU A 3 -52.93 -49.84 18.33
CA GLU A 3 -52.04 -48.69 18.68
C GLU A 3 -50.62 -49.15 19.07
N LYS A 4 -49.68 -49.10 18.12
CA LYS A 4 -48.67 -48.05 17.87
C LYS A 4 -47.48 -48.09 18.84
N ASN A 5 -46.30 -48.39 18.28
CA ASN A 5 -45.16 -47.49 18.40
C ASN A 5 -44.15 -47.78 17.29
N ASP A 6 -44.08 -46.84 16.35
CA ASP A 6 -42.85 -46.54 15.61
C ASP A 6 -41.74 -46.27 16.62
N ASN A 7 -40.60 -46.93 16.45
CA ASN A 7 -39.32 -46.34 16.77
C ASN A 7 -38.30 -46.90 15.77
N GLN A 8 -38.16 -46.16 14.67
CA GLN A 8 -36.87 -45.95 14.05
C GLN A 8 -35.86 -45.65 15.15
N MET A 9 -35.11 -46.64 15.58
CA MET A 9 -33.74 -46.38 15.96
C MET A 9 -32.97 -46.56 14.67
N ASP A 10 -32.70 -45.42 14.02
CA ASP A 10 -31.50 -45.25 13.22
C ASP A 10 -30.39 -46.01 13.94
N ASP A 11 -29.91 -47.08 13.31
CA ASP A 11 -28.53 -47.47 13.44
C ASP A 11 -27.73 -46.25 13.00
N ALA A 12 -27.55 -45.33 13.95
CA ALA A 12 -26.49 -44.36 13.95
C ALA A 12 -25.25 -45.21 13.79
N ASN A 13 -24.87 -45.31 12.53
CA ASN A 13 -23.59 -45.66 12.00
C ASN A 13 -22.57 -44.85 12.81
N ILE A 14 -22.24 -45.35 14.01
CA ILE A 14 -21.00 -45.06 14.71
C ILE A 14 -19.97 -45.80 13.87
N SER A 15 -19.75 -45.22 12.69
CA SER A 15 -18.47 -45.19 12.04
C SER A 15 -17.53 -44.66 13.11
N SER A 16 -16.98 -45.58 13.89
CA SER A 16 -15.63 -45.48 14.39
C SER A 16 -14.75 -45.29 13.16
N ALA A 17 -14.76 -44.08 12.60
CA ALA A 17 -13.57 -43.57 11.97
C ALA A 17 -12.54 -43.71 13.08
N GLU A 18 -11.65 -44.68 12.94
CA GLU A 18 -10.43 -44.78 13.73
C GLU A 18 -9.77 -43.42 13.62
N VAL A 19 -10.08 -42.52 14.55
CA VAL A 19 -9.31 -41.30 14.74
C VAL A 19 -8.03 -41.79 15.38
N THR A 20 -7.08 -42.17 14.53
CA THR A 20 -5.74 -42.57 14.96
C THR A 20 -5.10 -41.34 15.58
N PHE A 21 -5.07 -41.34 16.90
CA PHE A 21 -4.41 -40.29 17.64
C PHE A 21 -2.89 -40.42 17.46
N ASP A 22 -2.31 -39.59 16.61
CA ASP A 22 -0.92 -39.73 16.18
C ASP A 22 0.13 -39.38 17.25
N ASN A 23 -0.29 -38.90 18.43
CA ASN A 23 0.63 -38.58 19.52
C ASN A 23 0.94 -39.81 20.39
N LEU A 24 1.92 -40.58 19.92
CA LEU A 24 2.42 -41.79 20.58
C LEU A 24 2.89 -41.56 22.03
N THR A 25 3.36 -40.35 22.37
CA THR A 25 3.82 -40.04 23.73
C THR A 25 2.63 -40.02 24.69
N ILE A 26 1.53 -39.37 24.29
CA ILE A 26 0.33 -39.30 25.13
C ILE A 26 -0.36 -40.66 25.19
N LEU A 27 -0.42 -41.42 24.09
CA LEU A 27 -0.93 -42.80 24.11
C LEU A 27 -0.17 -43.69 25.09
N LYS A 28 1.15 -43.53 25.17
CA LYS A 28 1.97 -44.24 26.15
C LYS A 28 1.60 -43.87 27.59
N GLU A 29 1.35 -42.60 27.87
CA GLU A 29 0.92 -42.17 29.20
C GLU A 29 -0.49 -42.67 29.55
N PHE A 30 -1.42 -42.70 28.59
CA PHE A 30 -2.73 -43.32 28.79
C PHE A 30 -2.62 -44.81 29.10
N SER A 31 -1.73 -45.53 28.41
CA SER A 31 -1.43 -46.92 28.69
C SER A 31 -0.81 -47.10 30.09
N ASN A 32 0.10 -46.21 30.51
CA ASN A 32 0.66 -46.23 31.86
C ASN A 32 -0.44 -46.04 32.92
N ILE A 33 -1.38 -45.10 32.71
CA ILE A 33 -2.50 -44.84 33.61
C ILE A 33 -3.42 -46.06 33.68
N ALA A 34 -3.83 -46.62 32.54
CA ALA A 34 -4.70 -47.79 32.49
C ALA A 34 -4.07 -49.02 33.17
N ASN A 35 -2.73 -49.12 33.11
CA ASN A 35 -1.97 -50.21 33.72
C ASN A 35 -1.52 -49.95 35.16
N LEU A 36 -1.80 -48.77 35.72
CA LEU A 36 -1.41 -48.41 37.09
C LEU A 36 -2.07 -49.32 38.13
N VAL A 37 -3.30 -49.75 37.88
CA VAL A 37 -4.02 -50.68 38.74
C VAL A 37 -3.72 -52.11 38.30
N ARG A 38 -2.98 -52.88 39.10
CA ARG A 38 -2.67 -54.27 38.75
C ARG A 38 -3.88 -55.16 39.00
N ASN A 39 -3.92 -56.31 38.31
CA ASN A 39 -5.03 -57.25 38.46
C ASN A 39 -5.10 -57.82 39.89
N GLU A 40 -3.95 -57.96 40.55
CA GLU A 40 -3.84 -58.36 41.95
C GLU A 40 -4.53 -57.36 42.89
N ASP A 41 -4.18 -56.08 42.75
CA ASP A 41 -4.73 -54.99 43.55
C ASP A 41 -6.27 -54.89 43.37
N PHE A 42 -6.77 -55.13 42.15
CA PHE A 42 -8.20 -55.19 41.88
C PHE A 42 -8.88 -56.39 42.55
N LEU A 43 -8.30 -57.59 42.45
CA LEU A 43 -8.88 -58.81 43.02
C LEU A 43 -8.97 -58.77 44.54
N ASP A 44 -8.05 -58.08 45.21
CA ASP A 44 -8.09 -57.88 46.66
C ASP A 44 -9.31 -57.07 47.13
N THR A 45 -9.89 -56.25 46.24
CA THR A 45 -11.13 -55.50 46.51
C THR A 45 -12.41 -56.32 46.29
N VAL A 46 -12.31 -57.47 45.61
CA VAL A 46 -13.46 -58.32 45.28
C VAL A 46 -13.82 -59.21 46.48
N PRO A 47 -15.10 -59.26 46.91
CA PRO A 47 -15.50 -60.14 48.00
C PRO A 47 -15.14 -61.61 47.72
N LYS A 48 -14.40 -62.25 48.64
CA LYS A 48 -13.90 -63.64 48.51
C LYS A 48 -14.99 -64.65 48.17
N ALA A 49 -16.23 -64.45 48.64
CA ALA A 49 -17.38 -65.29 48.34
C ALA A 49 -17.80 -65.28 46.84
N LYS A 50 -17.42 -64.24 46.08
CA LYS A 50 -17.76 -64.07 44.66
C LYS A 50 -16.60 -64.36 43.70
N LEU A 51 -15.39 -64.60 44.22
CA LEU A 51 -14.17 -64.76 43.42
C LEU A 51 -14.25 -65.92 42.41
N LYS A 52 -14.90 -67.04 42.80
CA LYS A 52 -15.02 -68.25 41.97
C LYS A 52 -16.20 -68.23 40.99
N ARG A 53 -17.13 -67.27 41.12
CA ARG A 53 -18.38 -67.24 40.36
C ARG A 53 -18.30 -66.43 39.07
N VAL A 54 -17.34 -65.52 38.97
CA VAL A 54 -17.20 -64.59 37.84
C VAL A 54 -15.75 -64.56 37.40
N LYS A 55 -15.52 -64.46 36.08
CA LYS A 55 -14.19 -64.26 35.50
C LYS A 55 -13.78 -62.79 35.66
N TRP A 56 -13.42 -62.41 36.88
CA TRP A 56 -13.10 -61.04 37.27
C TRP A 56 -11.92 -60.43 36.50
N VAL A 57 -10.86 -61.20 36.25
CA VAL A 57 -9.68 -60.69 35.52
C VAL A 57 -10.02 -60.32 34.07
N PRO A 58 -10.68 -61.18 33.26
CA PRO A 58 -11.16 -60.77 31.93
C PRO A 58 -12.08 -59.55 31.97
N MET A 59 -13.03 -59.50 32.91
CA MET A 59 -13.95 -58.36 33.05
C MET A 59 -13.20 -57.06 33.37
N PHE A 60 -12.22 -57.12 34.26
CA PHE A 60 -11.39 -55.98 34.61
C PHE A 60 -10.50 -55.53 33.45
N ASN A 61 -9.94 -56.47 32.69
CA ASN A 61 -9.20 -56.13 31.47
C ASN A 61 -10.10 -55.48 30.41
N CYS A 62 -11.35 -55.92 30.25
CA CYS A 62 -12.32 -55.26 29.38
C CYS A 62 -12.63 -53.83 29.86
N LEU A 63 -12.80 -53.64 31.17
CA LEU A 63 -13.04 -52.31 31.74
C LEU A 63 -11.83 -51.39 31.53
N LYS A 64 -10.61 -51.89 31.74
CA LYS A 64 -9.37 -51.14 31.47
C LYS A 64 -9.27 -50.72 30.01
N GLN A 65 -9.56 -51.64 29.10
CA GLN A 65 -9.54 -51.35 27.67
C GLN A 65 -10.61 -50.32 27.31
N GLY A 66 -11.83 -50.46 27.83
CA GLY A 66 -12.90 -49.48 27.59
C GLY A 66 -12.56 -48.08 28.09
N ILE A 67 -11.98 -47.95 29.29
CA ILE A 67 -11.51 -46.65 29.81
C ILE A 67 -10.41 -46.09 28.92
N PHE A 68 -9.45 -46.92 28.50
CA PHE A 68 -8.38 -46.50 27.59
C PHE A 68 -8.94 -46.00 26.25
N ASP A 69 -9.87 -46.74 25.65
CA ASP A 69 -10.49 -46.38 24.37
C ASP A 69 -11.29 -45.08 24.48
N GLU A 70 -12.04 -44.88 25.56
CA GLU A 70 -12.75 -43.62 25.84
C GLU A 70 -11.78 -42.44 26.01
N MET A 71 -10.68 -42.62 26.75
CA MET A 71 -9.65 -41.58 26.90
C MET A 71 -9.02 -41.20 25.56
N VAL A 72 -8.75 -42.19 24.70
CA VAL A 72 -8.22 -41.96 23.35
C VAL A 72 -9.26 -41.21 22.51
N GLN A 73 -10.51 -41.65 22.50
CA GLN A 73 -11.57 -41.03 21.71
C GLN A 73 -11.84 -39.58 22.11
N GLU A 74 -11.94 -39.30 23.42
CA GLU A 74 -12.17 -37.95 23.93
C GLU A 74 -11.01 -37.03 23.53
N LEU A 75 -9.78 -37.47 23.74
CA LEU A 75 -8.62 -36.65 23.40
C LEU A 75 -8.48 -36.45 21.89
N SER A 76 -8.72 -37.49 21.09
CA SER A 76 -8.80 -37.38 19.62
C SER A 76 -9.79 -36.32 19.19
N SER A 77 -10.99 -36.32 19.78
CA SER A 77 -12.04 -35.34 19.48
C SER A 77 -11.60 -33.91 19.85
N MET A 78 -10.99 -33.74 21.02
CA MET A 78 -10.42 -32.45 21.43
C MET A 78 -9.27 -32.00 20.51
N TRP A 79 -8.43 -32.94 20.06
CA TRP A 79 -7.27 -32.67 19.22
C TRP A 79 -7.67 -32.16 17.83
N GLU A 80 -8.69 -32.78 17.24
CA GLU A 80 -9.30 -32.33 16.00
C GLU A 80 -10.05 -31.01 16.17
N PHE A 81 -10.86 -30.88 17.24
CA PHE A 81 -11.62 -29.65 17.52
C PHE A 81 -10.72 -28.42 17.67
N GLU A 82 -9.62 -28.57 18.40
CA GLU A 82 -8.64 -27.49 18.58
C GLU A 82 -7.72 -27.30 17.38
N ASN A 83 -7.86 -28.13 16.33
CA ASN A 83 -6.98 -28.13 15.16
C ASN A 83 -5.50 -28.15 15.55
N MET A 84 -5.18 -29.05 16.48
CA MET A 84 -3.83 -29.17 17.05
C MET A 84 -2.74 -29.47 16.00
N PRO A 85 -2.98 -30.27 14.94
CA PRO A 85 -1.98 -30.48 13.90
C PRO A 85 -1.51 -29.17 13.24
N GLU A 86 -2.43 -28.29 12.85
CA GLU A 86 -2.08 -27.00 12.23
C GLU A 86 -1.33 -26.10 13.22
N LYS A 87 -1.80 -26.02 14.48
CA LYS A 87 -1.13 -25.21 15.51
C LYS A 87 0.31 -25.68 15.76
N LEU A 88 0.56 -26.98 15.78
CA LEU A 88 1.91 -27.55 15.94
C LEU A 88 2.79 -27.29 14.71
N GLU A 89 2.24 -27.42 13.49
CA GLU A 89 2.97 -27.11 12.26
C GLU A 89 3.37 -25.62 12.21
N VAL A 90 2.46 -24.72 12.57
CA VAL A 90 2.75 -23.28 12.67
C VAL A 90 3.83 -23.01 13.71
N LEU A 91 3.79 -23.68 14.86
CA LEU A 91 4.81 -23.54 15.90
C LEU A 91 6.19 -23.98 15.40
N GLU A 92 6.28 -25.12 14.71
CA GLU A 92 7.57 -25.62 14.20
C GLU A 92 8.13 -24.70 13.10
N LYS A 93 7.29 -24.24 12.16
CA LYS A 93 7.68 -23.23 11.15
C LYS A 93 8.19 -21.94 11.79
N GLN A 94 7.56 -21.49 12.88
CA GLN A 94 8.03 -20.31 13.61
C GLN A 94 9.36 -20.57 14.33
N LYS A 95 9.54 -21.75 14.92
CA LYS A 95 10.79 -22.16 15.55
C LYS A 95 11.92 -22.19 14.54
N GLU A 96 11.75 -22.83 13.38
CA GLU A 96 12.75 -22.81 12.29
C GLU A 96 13.11 -21.38 11.88
N LYS A 97 12.08 -20.54 11.65
CA LYS A 97 12.27 -19.17 11.18
C LYS A 97 12.99 -18.24 12.17
N PHE A 98 12.80 -18.43 13.48
CA PHE A 98 13.25 -17.45 14.48
C PHE A 98 14.28 -17.99 15.48
N ALA A 99 14.33 -19.29 15.75
CA ALA A 99 15.29 -19.86 16.69
C ALA A 99 16.72 -19.94 16.09
N GLU A 100 16.84 -20.13 14.78
CA GLU A 100 18.14 -20.17 14.11
C GLU A 100 18.85 -18.80 14.06
N ILE A 101 18.08 -17.71 14.07
CA ILE A 101 18.61 -16.36 13.83
C ILE A 101 19.27 -15.75 15.08
N ASN A 102 18.85 -16.14 16.29
CA ASN A 102 19.40 -15.59 17.54
C ASN A 102 19.20 -16.54 18.75
N PRO A 103 20.06 -17.55 18.93
CA PRO A 103 19.93 -18.51 20.04
C PRO A 103 20.17 -17.88 21.42
N GLU A 104 20.93 -16.79 21.51
CA GLU A 104 21.34 -16.19 22.79
C GLU A 104 20.54 -14.93 23.19
N ARG A 105 19.70 -14.39 22.31
CA ARG A 105 18.91 -13.19 22.64
C ARG A 105 17.52 -13.57 23.13
N THR A 106 17.17 -13.07 24.31
CA THR A 106 15.80 -13.12 24.80
C THR A 106 14.88 -12.39 23.83
N VAL A 107 13.99 -13.14 23.17
CA VAL A 107 12.99 -12.57 22.25
C VAL A 107 12.01 -11.74 23.07
N TRP A 108 11.64 -10.57 22.54
CA TRP A 108 10.66 -9.70 23.17
C TRP A 108 9.33 -10.45 23.39
N ARG A 109 8.71 -10.24 24.56
CA ARG A 109 7.41 -10.80 24.93
C ARG A 109 6.47 -9.64 25.30
N PRO A 110 5.20 -9.68 24.87
CA PRO A 110 4.20 -8.71 25.28
C PRO A 110 4.14 -8.59 26.82
N LYS A 111 4.28 -7.38 27.34
CA LYS A 111 4.06 -7.09 28.77
C LYS A 111 2.63 -6.59 28.96
N TYR A 112 1.88 -7.19 29.89
CA TYR A 112 0.46 -6.89 30.15
C TYR A 112 0.18 -5.39 30.35
N ASN A 113 1.12 -4.65 30.95
CA ASN A 113 0.94 -3.24 31.29
C ASN A 113 1.33 -2.25 30.17
N ASP A 114 1.79 -2.71 29.00
CA ASP A 114 2.37 -1.84 27.98
C ASP A 114 1.75 -2.00 26.59
N VAL A 115 0.42 -2.14 26.53
CA VAL A 115 -0.35 -2.27 25.28
C VAL A 115 -0.01 -1.14 24.28
N LYS A 116 0.26 0.07 24.78
CA LYS A 116 0.62 1.23 23.95
C LYS A 116 1.93 1.02 23.19
N SER A 117 2.96 0.43 23.81
CA SER A 117 4.20 0.15 23.09
C SER A 117 4.03 -0.99 22.08
N GLN A 118 3.19 -1.98 22.39
CA GLN A 118 2.90 -3.10 21.49
C GLN A 118 2.21 -2.62 20.21
N LEU A 119 1.19 -1.75 20.35
CA LEU A 119 0.50 -1.14 19.23
C LEU A 119 1.46 -0.31 18.38
N ARG A 120 2.30 0.52 19.02
CA ARG A 120 3.33 1.29 18.31
C ARG A 120 4.30 0.40 17.54
N ALA A 121 4.76 -0.70 18.14
CA ALA A 121 5.68 -1.63 17.48
C ALA A 121 5.02 -2.30 16.26
N SER A 122 3.74 -2.65 16.36
CA SER A 122 2.95 -3.17 15.25
C SER A 122 2.81 -2.16 14.11
N ASP A 123 2.51 -0.90 14.45
CA ASP A 123 2.28 0.17 13.48
C ASP A 123 3.55 0.62 12.75
N VAL A 124 4.73 0.44 13.35
CA VAL A 124 6.02 0.89 12.76
C VAL A 124 6.24 0.33 11.35
N ALA A 125 5.87 -0.92 11.08
CA ALA A 125 6.03 -1.50 9.74
C ALA A 125 5.14 -0.80 8.70
N ASN A 126 3.89 -0.49 9.05
CA ASN A 126 2.96 0.21 8.18
C ASN A 126 3.38 1.67 7.99
N LEU A 127 3.77 2.35 9.06
CA LEU A 127 4.26 3.73 9.01
C LEU A 127 5.53 3.85 8.15
N ARG A 128 6.43 2.86 8.20
CA ARG A 128 7.61 2.81 7.31
C ARG A 128 7.21 2.69 5.84
N LYS A 129 6.25 1.82 5.52
CA LYS A 129 5.74 1.68 4.14
C LYS A 129 5.11 2.99 3.64
N GLN A 130 4.27 3.63 4.46
CA GLN A 130 3.64 4.91 4.13
C GLN A 130 4.67 6.02 3.94
N LYS A 131 5.68 6.09 4.82
CA LYS A 131 6.78 7.06 4.70
C LYS A 131 7.50 6.92 3.36
N ILE A 132 7.89 5.71 2.98
CA ILE A 132 8.60 5.45 1.71
C ILE A 132 7.76 5.89 0.52
N LEU A 133 6.46 5.58 0.52
CA LEU A 133 5.54 5.99 -0.53
C LEU A 133 5.45 7.52 -0.63
N LEU A 134 5.23 8.21 0.50
CA LEU A 134 5.14 9.66 0.52
C LEU A 134 6.43 10.34 0.05
N GLU A 135 7.59 9.81 0.45
CA GLU A 135 8.89 10.30 -0.03
C GLU A 135 9.07 10.12 -1.54
N SER A 136 8.62 8.99 -2.10
CA SER A 136 8.67 8.77 -3.55
C SER A 136 7.78 9.76 -4.33
N LEU A 137 6.56 10.00 -3.82
CA LEU A 137 5.62 10.94 -4.45
C LEU A 137 6.14 12.37 -4.37
N ALA A 138 6.68 12.78 -3.21
CA ALA A 138 7.28 14.10 -3.03
C ALA A 138 8.42 14.34 -4.04
N LYS A 139 9.32 13.37 -4.21
CA LYS A 139 10.41 13.43 -5.19
C LYS A 139 9.90 13.55 -6.63
N GLU A 140 8.84 12.81 -6.96
CA GLU A 140 8.22 12.88 -8.29
C GLU A 140 7.63 14.28 -8.57
N TYR A 141 6.90 14.83 -7.59
CA TYR A 141 6.32 16.17 -7.69
C TYR A 141 7.39 17.25 -7.80
N GLU A 142 8.46 17.18 -7.02
CA GLU A 142 9.60 18.10 -7.12
C GLU A 142 10.25 18.04 -8.51
N ALA A 143 10.46 16.84 -9.06
CA ALA A 143 11.00 16.67 -10.40
C ALA A 143 10.08 17.26 -11.48
N ARG A 144 8.75 17.09 -11.35
CA ARG A 144 7.76 17.68 -12.26
C ARG A 144 7.74 19.20 -12.16
N ALA A 145 7.75 19.74 -10.95
CA ALA A 145 7.81 21.18 -10.70
C ALA A 145 9.10 21.79 -11.26
N GLY A 146 10.24 21.11 -11.10
CA GLY A 146 11.52 21.51 -11.67
C GLY A 146 11.50 21.58 -13.19
N ARG A 147 10.87 20.60 -13.86
CA ARG A 147 10.68 20.62 -15.32
C ARG A 147 9.81 21.79 -15.76
N LEU A 148 8.67 22.00 -15.10
CA LEU A 148 7.77 23.12 -15.40
C LEU A 148 8.45 24.47 -15.21
N LYS A 149 9.23 24.64 -14.13
CA LYS A 149 10.00 25.86 -13.88
C LYS A 149 10.97 26.15 -15.03
N LYS A 150 11.71 25.16 -15.53
CA LYS A 150 12.59 25.32 -16.69
C LYS A 150 11.83 25.76 -17.94
N THR A 151 10.69 25.13 -18.23
CA THR A 151 9.84 25.49 -19.37
C THR A 151 9.31 26.93 -19.26
N VAL A 152 8.84 27.34 -18.09
CA VAL A 152 8.34 28.70 -17.85
C VAL A 152 9.46 29.72 -18.03
N THR A 153 10.66 29.46 -17.51
CA THR A 153 11.82 30.35 -17.69
C THR A 153 12.19 30.49 -19.17
N ALA A 154 12.21 29.40 -19.93
CA ALA A 154 12.49 29.44 -21.37
C ALA A 154 11.44 30.27 -22.13
N LYS A 155 10.15 30.06 -21.85
CA LYS A 155 9.07 30.84 -22.46
C LYS A 155 9.15 32.33 -22.11
N ARG A 156 9.49 32.68 -20.86
CA ARG A 156 9.72 34.07 -20.44
C ARG A 156 10.91 34.70 -21.18
N GLY A 157 12.00 33.95 -21.36
CA GLY A 157 13.16 34.40 -22.13
C GLY A 157 12.80 34.70 -23.59
N TYR A 158 12.06 33.79 -24.24
CA TYR A 158 11.58 33.98 -25.61
C TYR A 158 10.65 35.20 -25.75
N LEU A 159 9.71 35.37 -24.82
CA LEU A 159 8.82 36.54 -24.81
C LEU A 159 9.60 37.85 -24.71
N LYS A 160 10.64 37.89 -23.87
CA LYS A 160 11.51 39.07 -23.73
C LYS A 160 12.26 39.39 -25.01
N ALA A 161 12.75 38.36 -25.72
CA ALA A 161 13.41 38.54 -27.02
C ALA A 161 12.44 39.13 -28.06
N LEU A 162 11.22 38.58 -28.16
CA LEU A 162 10.18 39.12 -29.03
C LEU A 162 9.83 40.57 -28.69
N GLN A 163 9.74 40.91 -27.41
CA GLN A 163 9.49 42.28 -26.98
C GLN A 163 10.59 43.25 -27.45
N MET A 164 11.86 42.83 -27.36
CA MET A 164 12.98 43.64 -27.85
C MET A 164 12.95 43.81 -29.37
N ASP A 165 12.60 42.76 -30.12
CA ASP A 165 12.46 42.84 -31.57
C ASP A 165 11.33 43.80 -31.98
N ILE A 166 10.18 43.73 -31.31
CA ILE A 166 9.06 44.65 -31.54
C ILE A 166 9.51 46.10 -31.31
N GLN A 167 10.19 46.39 -30.20
CA GLN A 167 10.70 47.73 -29.90
C GLN A 167 11.71 48.21 -30.96
N LYS A 168 12.56 47.33 -31.46
CA LYS A 168 13.51 47.63 -32.54
C LYS A 168 12.79 48.00 -33.85
N TYR A 169 11.73 47.27 -34.21
CA TYR A 169 10.94 47.59 -35.41
C TYR A 169 10.14 48.89 -35.24
N GLN A 170 9.58 49.14 -34.06
CA GLN A 170 8.90 50.40 -33.74
C GLN A 170 9.84 51.59 -33.92
N LYS A 171 11.05 51.53 -33.33
CA LYS A 171 12.06 52.59 -33.49
C LYS A 171 12.45 52.82 -34.96
N LYS A 172 12.67 51.75 -35.73
CA LYS A 172 12.96 51.87 -37.17
C LYS A 172 11.82 52.54 -37.94
N ASN A 173 10.58 52.21 -37.62
CA ASN A 173 9.43 52.85 -38.26
C ASN A 173 9.36 54.35 -37.91
N GLU A 174 9.61 54.72 -36.66
CA GLU A 174 9.68 56.13 -36.25
C GLU A 174 10.79 56.90 -37.00
N GLU A 175 11.97 56.29 -37.16
CA GLU A 175 13.07 56.85 -37.96
C GLU A 175 12.67 57.06 -39.43
N ILE A 176 11.98 56.08 -40.04
CA ILE A 176 11.48 56.18 -41.43
C ILE A 176 10.46 57.31 -41.56
N ILE A 177 9.48 57.39 -40.65
CA ILE A 177 8.46 58.45 -40.66
C ILE A 177 9.13 59.83 -40.53
N THR A 178 10.10 59.95 -39.63
CA THR A 178 10.86 61.20 -39.45
C THR A 178 11.60 61.60 -40.72
N ASN A 179 12.30 60.66 -41.37
CA ASN A 179 12.98 60.90 -42.64
C ASN A 179 12.02 61.31 -43.78
N ILE A 180 10.84 60.70 -43.85
CA ILE A 180 9.82 61.08 -44.84
C ILE A 180 9.35 62.52 -44.58
N ASN A 181 9.04 62.86 -43.33
CA ASN A 181 8.61 64.19 -42.94
C ASN A 181 9.68 65.26 -43.25
N GLU A 182 10.96 64.96 -43.00
CA GLU A 182 12.06 65.86 -43.37
C GLU A 182 12.15 66.07 -44.88
N LYS A 183 12.06 65.00 -45.68
CA LYS A 183 12.04 65.11 -47.15
C LYS A 183 10.85 65.93 -47.63
N MET A 184 9.64 65.70 -47.10
CA MET A 184 8.45 66.47 -47.44
C MET A 184 8.63 67.96 -47.12
N LYS A 185 9.19 68.29 -45.95
CA LYS A 185 9.48 69.67 -45.55
C LYS A 185 10.49 70.33 -46.50
N ASN A 186 11.53 69.61 -46.91
CA ASN A 186 12.53 70.11 -47.85
C ASN A 186 11.93 70.33 -49.25
N HIS A 187 11.07 69.42 -49.72
CA HIS A 187 10.34 69.61 -50.98
C HIS A 187 9.38 70.80 -50.92
N GLY A 188 8.68 71.02 -49.80
CA GLY A 188 7.84 72.21 -49.61
C GLY A 188 8.64 73.51 -49.75
N LYS A 189 9.79 73.61 -49.08
CA LYS A 189 10.71 74.76 -49.22
C LYS A 189 11.23 74.95 -50.63
N LEU A 190 11.54 73.85 -51.34
CA LEU A 190 11.99 73.92 -52.72
C LEU A 190 10.87 74.41 -53.66
N ALA A 191 9.63 73.97 -53.43
CA ALA A 191 8.47 74.45 -54.16
C ALA A 191 8.24 75.95 -53.92
N GLU A 192 8.37 76.42 -52.67
CA GLU A 192 8.31 77.85 -52.32
C GLU A 192 9.39 78.69 -53.04
N LEU A 193 10.58 78.11 -53.27
CA LEU A 193 11.68 78.77 -53.99
C LEU A 193 11.53 78.75 -55.52
N LEU A 194 10.89 77.70 -56.07
CA LEU A 194 10.75 77.50 -57.52
C LEU A 194 9.48 78.12 -58.10
N ILE A 195 8.46 78.37 -57.29
CA ILE A 195 7.29 79.15 -57.72
C ILE A 195 7.76 80.61 -57.80
N PRO A 196 7.88 81.20 -59.01
CA PRO A 196 8.21 82.60 -59.11
C PRO A 196 7.13 83.39 -58.37
N ASN A 197 7.51 84.40 -57.59
CA ASN A 197 6.56 85.41 -57.11
C ASN A 197 5.72 85.81 -58.32
N MET A 198 4.42 85.51 -58.29
CA MET A 198 3.50 86.00 -59.30
C MET A 198 3.47 87.51 -59.13
N VAL A 199 4.31 88.18 -59.91
CA VAL A 199 4.23 89.63 -60.09
C VAL A 199 2.91 89.85 -60.80
N ASP A 200 2.01 90.58 -60.15
CA ASP A 200 0.80 91.06 -60.81
C ASP A 200 1.25 91.92 -61.99
N VAL A 201 0.87 91.50 -63.20
CA VAL A 201 1.30 92.14 -64.46
C VAL A 201 0.85 93.61 -64.51
N HIS A 202 -0.10 94.01 -63.66
CA HIS A 202 -0.55 95.40 -63.51
C HIS A 202 0.40 96.31 -62.70
N ASP A 203 1.37 95.77 -61.97
CA ASP A 203 2.35 96.57 -61.21
C ASP A 203 3.66 96.86 -61.99
N ILE A 204 3.79 96.35 -63.22
CA ILE A 204 4.94 96.64 -64.07
C ILE A 204 4.69 97.96 -64.81
N SER A 205 5.12 99.09 -64.22
CA SER A 205 5.15 100.36 -64.94
C SER A 205 6.30 100.34 -65.96
N TRP A 206 5.98 100.06 -67.22
CA TRP A 206 6.92 100.28 -68.32
C TRP A 206 7.08 101.78 -68.53
N SER A 207 8.03 102.41 -67.83
CA SER A 207 8.41 103.79 -68.17
C SER A 207 9.19 103.75 -69.48
N GLN A 208 8.66 104.45 -70.47
CA GLN A 208 9.08 104.52 -71.88
C GLN A 208 10.45 105.22 -72.09
N LYS A 209 11.40 105.03 -71.17
CA LYS A 209 12.70 105.72 -71.14
C LYS A 209 13.90 104.82 -71.46
N GLU A 210 13.69 103.53 -71.71
CA GLU A 210 14.75 102.57 -72.07
C GLU A 210 14.67 102.09 -73.54
N LEU A 211 13.97 102.84 -74.41
CA LEU A 211 13.85 102.54 -75.84
C LEU A 211 14.57 103.58 -76.73
N GLU A 212 15.37 104.47 -76.14
CA GLU A 212 16.09 105.55 -76.86
C GLU A 212 17.63 105.52 -76.73
N ASP A 213 18.24 104.42 -76.28
CA ASP A 213 19.68 104.23 -76.46
C ASP A 213 19.92 103.07 -77.43
N GLU A 214 20.08 103.44 -78.71
CA GLU A 214 20.84 102.69 -79.74
C GLU A 214 22.31 102.51 -79.32
#